data_AF-A0A917FLI6-F1
#
_entry.id   AF-A0A917FLI6-F1
#
_cell.length_a   1.000
_cell.length_b   1.000
_cell.length_c   1.000
_cell.angle_alpha   90.00
_cell.angle_beta   90.00
_cell.angle_gamma   90.00
#
_symmetry.space_group_name_H-M   'P 1'
#
loop_
_entity.id
_entity.type
_entity.pdbx_description
1 polymer ?
#
loop_
_entity_poly.entity_id
_entity_poly.type
_entity_poly.pdbx_seq_one_letter_code
_entity_poly.pdbx_strand_id
1 'polypeptide(L)' 'MKGIVILAAVLVSLGLYALIAWGVSVLIAFVFDYDIGFWRTVAAMFLVSSASNLVFSGIKRSD' A
#
# COMPACT_ATOMS: atom_id res chain seq x y z
N MET A 1 9.90 19.39 -20.48
CA MET A 1 9.93 17.91 -20.65
C MET A 1 10.14 17.14 -19.35
N LYS A 2 11.14 17.47 -18.50
CA LYS A 2 11.41 16.72 -17.25
C LYS A 2 10.24 16.64 -16.27
N GLY A 3 9.46 17.72 -16.09
CA GLY A 3 8.32 17.72 -15.16
C GLY A 3 7.16 16.79 -15.56
N ILE A 4 6.90 16.64 -16.85
CA ILE A 4 5.84 15.73 -17.36
C ILE A 4 6.22 14.27 -17.13
N VAL A 5 7.51 13.93 -17.29
CA VAL A 5 8.01 12.57 -17.04
C VAL A 5 7.89 12.20 -15.57
N ILE A 6 8.20 13.14 -14.66
CA ILE A 6 8.04 12.92 -13.21
C ILE A 6 6.56 12.72 -12.85
N LEU A 7 5.66 13.56 -13.39
CA LEU A 7 4.23 13.41 -13.16
C LEU A 7 3.70 12.07 -13.68
N ALA A 8 4.12 11.63 -14.87
CA ALA A 8 3.75 10.34 -15.42
C ALA A 8 4.22 9.17 -14.53
N ALA A 9 5.46 9.22 -14.04
CA ALA A 9 6.00 8.20 -13.14
C ALA A 9 5.22 8.12 -11.81
N VAL A 10 4.82 9.27 -11.26
CA VAL A 10 3.99 9.34 -10.04
C VAL A 10 2.60 8.75 -10.30
N LEU A 11 1.97 9.08 -11.43
CA LEU A 11 0.65 8.53 -11.78
C LEU A 11 0.67 7.01 -11.96
N VAL A 12 1.71 6.48 -12.63
CA VAL A 12 1.90 5.03 -12.78
C VAL A 12 2.07 4.37 -11.40
N SER A 13 2.87 4.98 -10.52
CA SER A 13 3.09 4.48 -9.16
C SER A 13 1.79 4.45 -8.36
N LEU A 14 0.99 5.52 -8.42
CA LEU A 14 -0.32 5.59 -7.76
C LEU A 14 -1.29 4.53 -8.31
N GLY A 15 -1.29 4.29 -9.63
CA GLY A 15 -2.09 3.24 -10.26
C GLY A 15 -1.71 1.84 -9.78
N LEU A 16 -0.41 1.57 -9.64
CA LEU A 16 0.09 0.31 -9.07
C LEU A 16 -0.38 0.12 -7.62
N TYR A 17 -0.26 1.15 -6.77
CA TYR A 17 -0.74 1.07 -5.39
C TYR A 17 -2.25 0.86 -5.32
N ALA A 18 -3.03 1.51 -6.20
CA ALA A 18 -4.46 1.32 -6.27
C ALA A 18 -4.83 -0.13 -6.67
N LEU A 19 -4.12 -0.71 -7.64
CA LEU A 19 -4.32 -2.12 -8.02
C LEU A 19 -4.01 -3.08 -6.87
N ILE A 20 -2.92 -2.85 -6.13
CA ILE A 20 -2.57 -3.66 -4.96
C ILE A 20 -3.65 -3.53 -3.89
N ALA A 21 -4.09 -2.31 -3.57
CA ALA A 21 -5.13 -2.09 -2.57
C ALA A 21 -6.45 -2.76 -2.94
N TRP A 22 -6.82 -2.71 -4.23
CA TRP A 22 -7.97 -3.43 -4.74
C TRP A 22 -7.80 -4.95 -4.58
N GLY A 23 -6.65 -5.50 -5.00
CA GLY A 23 -6.35 -6.93 -4.85
C GLY A 23 -6.40 -7.40 -3.40
N VAL A 24 -5.83 -6.61 -2.48
CA VAL A 24 -5.89 -6.89 -1.04
C VAL A 24 -7.32 -6.83 -0.52
N SER A 25 -8.15 -5.88 -0.98
CA SER A 25 -9.55 -5.80 -0.55
C SER A 25 -10.35 -7.03 -0.97
N VAL A 26 -10.14 -7.50 -2.21
CA VAL A 26 -10.78 -8.72 -2.73
C VAL A 26 -10.29 -9.95 -1.99
N LEU A 27 -8.98 -10.04 -1.70
CA LEU A 27 -8.41 -11.15 -0.95
C LEU A 27 -8.97 -11.23 0.46
N ILE A 28 -9.11 -10.10 1.15
CA ILE A 28 -9.69 -10.06 2.50
C ILE A 28 -11.16 -10.50 2.47
N ALA A 29 -11.94 -9.98 1.51
CA ALA A 29 -13.32 -10.40 1.34
C ALA A 29 -13.43 -11.91 1.07
N PHE A 30 -12.54 -12.46 0.25
CA PHE A 30 -12.51 -13.89 -0.06
C PHE A 30 -12.12 -14.77 1.15
N VAL A 31 -11.10 -14.36 1.93
CA VAL A 31 -10.56 -15.18 3.04
C VAL A 31 -11.40 -15.06 4.31
N PHE A 32 -11.92 -13.87 4.61
CA PHE A 32 -12.57 -13.57 5.87
C PHE A 32 -14.09 -13.38 5.75
N ASP A 33 -14.65 -13.53 4.54
CA ASP A 33 -16.06 -13.27 4.22
C ASP A 33 -16.54 -11.88 4.71
N TYR A 34 -15.62 -10.91 4.70
CA TYR A 34 -15.82 -9.58 5.25
C TYR A 34 -15.36 -8.51 4.26
N ASP A 35 -16.30 -7.66 3.85
CA ASP A 35 -16.00 -6.56 2.93
C ASP A 35 -15.49 -5.32 3.70
N ILE A 36 -14.18 -5.13 3.65
CA ILE A 36 -13.52 -3.93 4.15
C ILE A 36 -13.76 -2.73 3.21
N GLY A 37 -13.91 -2.96 1.91
CA GLY A 37 -13.98 -1.92 0.89
C GLY A 37 -12.64 -1.22 0.61
N PHE A 38 -12.49 -0.72 -0.61
CA PHE A 38 -11.23 -0.18 -1.15
C PHE A 38 -10.54 0.86 -0.25
N TRP A 39 -11.26 1.91 0.16
CA TRP A 39 -10.66 3.02 0.91
C TRP A 39 -10.18 2.61 2.31
N ARG A 40 -10.85 1.66 2.95
CA ARG A 40 -10.41 1.15 4.25
C ARG A 40 -9.21 0.23 4.10
N THR A 41 -9.12 -0.55 3.01
CA THR A 41 -7.93 -1.34 2.69
C THR A 41 -6.72 -0.44 2.43
N VAL A 42 -6.89 0.66 1.69
CA VAL A 42 -5.82 1.66 1.49
C VAL A 42 -5.34 2.20 2.85
N ALA A 43 -6.25 2.64 3.71
CA ALA A 43 -5.91 3.14 5.04
C ALA A 43 -5.19 2.09 5.90
N ALA A 44 -5.64 0.84 5.88
CA ALA A 44 -5.00 -0.27 6.58
C ALA A 44 -3.59 -0.53 6.08
N MET A 45 -3.35 -0.49 4.76
CA MET A 45 -2.01 -0.64 4.19
C MET A 45 -1.05 0.46 4.65
N PHE A 46 -1.51 1.72 4.71
CA PHE A 46 -0.72 2.83 5.24
C PHE A 46 -0.40 2.64 6.73
N LEU A 47 -1.37 2.21 7.53
CA LEU A 47 -1.18 1.91 8.94
C LEU A 47 -0.19 0.77 9.15
N VAL A 48 -0.32 -0.33 8.39
CA VAL A 48 0.61 -1.46 8.44
C VAL A 48 2.01 -1.02 8.06
N SER A 49 2.17 -0.25 6.98
CA SER A 49 3.49 0.26 6.58
C SER A 49 4.12 1.14 7.65
N SER A 50 3.34 2.04 8.25
CA SER A 50 3.80 2.92 9.33
C SER A 50 4.17 2.12 10.59
N ALA A 51 3.33 1.16 10.98
CA ALA A 51 3.57 0.26 12.10
C ALA A 51 4.81 -0.62 11.87
N SER A 52 4.99 -1.18 10.68
CA SER A 52 6.19 -1.93 10.31
C SER A 52 7.43 -1.05 10.43
N ASN A 53 7.40 0.18 9.91
CA ASN A 53 8.54 1.09 10.06
C ASN A 53 8.85 1.36 11.53
N LEU A 54 7.84 1.56 12.39
CA LEU A 54 8.06 1.76 13.82
C LEU A 54 8.63 0.51 14.50
N VAL A 55 8.03 -0.66 14.27
CA VAL A 55 8.44 -1.94 14.87
C VAL A 55 9.85 -2.34 14.41
N PHE A 56 10.17 -2.15 13.14
CA PHE A 56 11.44 -2.54 12.54
C PHE A 56 12.50 -1.43 12.54
N SER A 57 12.17 -0.19 12.92
CA SER A 57 13.15 0.92 13.02
C SER A 57 14.27 0.68 14.04
N GLY A 58 13.99 -0.16 15.05
CA GLY A 58 14.95 -0.50 16.11
C GLY A 58 15.81 -1.73 15.83
N ILE A 59 15.50 -2.53 14.79
CA ILE A 59 16.31 -3.69 14.44
C ILE A 59 17.52 -3.17 13.67
N LYS A 60 18.64 -2.94 14.38
CA LYS A 60 19.96 -2.83 13.75
C LYS A 60 20.10 -4.03 12.81
N ARG A 61 20.20 -3.76 11.51
CA ARG A 61 20.66 -4.74 10.53
C ARG A 61 22.06 -5.15 11.00
N SER A 62 22.14 -6.28 11.69
CA SER A 62 23.42 -6.89 12.05
C SER A 62 23.93 -7.54 10.78
N ASP A 63 24.68 -6.76 10.00
CA ASP A 63 25.65 -7.30 9.06
C ASP A 63 26.77 -8.03 9.84
#